data_AF-A0A2H6K0Y4-F1
#
_entry.id   AF-A0A2H6K0Y4-F1
#
_cell.length_a   1.000
_cell.length_b   1.000
_cell.length_c   1.000
_cell.angle_alpha   90.00
_cell.angle_beta   90.00
_cell.angle_gamma   90.00
#
_symmetry.space_group_name_H-M   'P 1'
#
loop_
_entity.id
_entity.type
_entity.pdbx_description
1 polymer ?
#
loop_
_entity_poly.entity_id
_entity_poly.type
_entity_poly.pdbx_seq_one_letter_code
_entity_poly.pdbx_strand_id
1 'polypeptide(L)' 'MPFLTKYCVVCGKRLQIRLDENQNILSGGHYFGKMEVPAKDAKIIKSWKDKIGGFEYWECEECYIDDR' A
#
# COMPACT_ATOMS: atom_id res chain seq x y z
N MET A 1 0.19 13.50 16.69
CA MET A 1 -0.23 12.30 15.94
C MET A 1 0.29 12.40 14.51
N PRO A 2 1.22 11.52 14.10
CA PRO A 2 1.73 11.51 12.74
C PRO A 2 0.72 10.90 11.77
N PHE A 3 0.78 11.37 10.52
CA PHE A 3 -0.03 10.84 9.41
C PHE A 3 0.89 10.40 8.28
N LEU A 4 0.57 9.27 7.65
CA LEU A 4 1.28 8.76 6.48
C LEU A 4 0.33 8.76 5.29
N THR A 5 0.75 9.40 4.19
CA THR A 5 -0.02 9.35 2.94
C THR A 5 0.37 8.11 2.15
N LYS A 6 -0.63 7.30 1.79
CA LYS A 6 -0.50 6.12 0.92
C LYS A 6 -1.60 6.15 -0.14
N TYR A 7 -1.61 5.14 -1.00
CA TYR A 7 -2.63 4.97 -2.04
C TYR A 7 -3.11 3.53 -2.02
N CYS A 8 -4.42 3.34 -2.19
CA CYS A 8 -4.99 2.01 -2.39
C CYS A 8 -4.46 1.43 -3.70
N VAL A 9 -3.92 0.21 -3.65
CA VAL A 9 -3.37 -0.46 -4.82
C VAL A 9 -4.46 -0.89 -5.80
N VAL A 10 -5.66 -1.20 -5.30
CA VAL A 10 -6.82 -1.64 -6.10
C VAL A 10 -7.46 -0.50 -6.88
N CYS A 11 -7.89 0.56 -6.19
CA CYS A 11 -8.67 1.65 -6.81
C CYS A 11 -7.90 2.98 -6.96
N GLY A 12 -6.66 3.07 -6.47
CA GLY A 12 -5.85 4.29 -6.55
C GLY A 12 -6.25 5.41 -5.59
N LYS A 13 -7.27 5.21 -4.74
CA LYS A 13 -7.74 6.20 -3.76
C LYS A 13 -6.62 6.61 -2.81
N ARG A 14 -6.47 7.92 -2.57
CA ARG A 14 -5.52 8.46 -1.59
C ARG A 14 -5.97 8.08 -0.17
N LEU A 15 -5.03 7.56 0.62
CA LEU A 15 -5.23 7.13 2.01
C LEU A 15 -4.48 8.05 2.97
N GLN A 16 -5.11 8.39 4.09
CA GLN A 16 -4.49 9.09 5.22
C GLN A 16 -4.40 8.14 6.40
N ILE A 17 -3.27 7.47 6.54
CA ILE A 17 -3.03 6.50 7.61
C ILE A 17 -2.70 7.27 8.90
N ARG A 18 -3.46 7.02 9.95
CA ARG A 18 -3.20 7.55 11.29
C ARG A 18 -2.33 6.56 12.05
N LEU A 19 -1.26 7.08 12.67
CA LEU A 19 -0.32 6.30 13.46
C LEU A 19 -0.40 6.72 14.94
N ASP A 20 -0.12 5.79 15.84
CA ASP A 20 0.11 6.09 17.26
C ASP A 20 1.54 6.64 17.49
N GLU A 21 1.91 6.88 18.75
CA GLU A 21 3.24 7.38 19.13
C GLU A 21 4.37 6.38 18.87
N ASN A 22 4.04 5.08 18.77
CA ASN A 22 4.96 3.97 18.50
C ASN A 22 4.98 3.58 17.01
N GLN A 23 4.33 4.36 16.13
CA GLN A 23 4.19 4.12 14.69
C GLN A 23 3.30 2.91 14.31
N ASN A 24 2.46 2.42 15.21
CA ASN A 24 1.44 1.43 14.86
C ASN A 24 0.27 2.08 14.12
N ILE A 25 -0.33 1.32 13.20
CA ILE A 25 -1.49 1.77 12.42
C ILE A 25 -2.73 1.80 13.32
N LEU A 26 -3.38 2.96 13.41
CA LEU A 26 -4.64 3.13 14.11
C LEU A 26 -5.86 3.05 13.17
N SER A 27 -5.76 3.64 11.98
CA SER A 27 -6.85 3.71 10.99
C SER A 27 -6.39 4.31 9.66
N GLY A 28 -7.25 4.28 8.65
CA GLY A 28 -7.06 4.99 7.38
C GLY A 28 -6.69 4.11 6.18
N GLY A 29 -6.50 2.82 6.40
CA GLY A 29 -6.27 1.81 5.38
C GLY A 29 -5.82 0.47 5.98
N HIS A 30 -5.85 -0.58 5.15
CA HIS A 30 -5.43 -1.93 5.51
C HIS A 30 -4.07 -2.22 4.91
N TYR A 31 -3.12 -2.64 5.75
CA TYR A 31 -1.77 -2.99 5.34
C TYR A 31 -1.60 -4.50 5.29
N PHE A 32 -1.16 -5.02 4.14
CA PHE A 32 -1.02 -6.46 3.92
C PHE A 32 0.44 -6.94 3.87
N GLY A 33 1.40 -6.01 3.84
CA GLY A 33 2.82 -6.35 3.77
C GLY A 33 3.57 -5.58 2.68
N LYS A 34 4.86 -5.90 2.56
CA LYS A 34 5.71 -5.46 1.46
C LYS A 34 5.71 -6.55 0.40
N MET A 35 5.40 -6.17 -0.83
CA MET A 35 5.61 -7.02 -1.99
C MET A 35 6.96 -6.68 -2.61
N GLU A 36 7.80 -7.69 -2.77
CA GLU A 36 9.05 -7.55 -3.50
C GLU A 36 8.76 -7.63 -5.00
N VAL A 37 9.14 -6.59 -5.73
CA VAL A 37 9.08 -6.63 -7.19
C VAL A 37 10.37 -7.32 -7.65
N PRO A 38 10.28 -8.47 -8.36
CA PRO A 38 11.47 -9.15 -8.86
C PRO A 38 12.26 -8.22 -9.78
N ALA A 39 13.57 -8.49 -9.89
CA ALA A 39 14.55 -7.62 -10.55
C ALA A 39 14.13 -7.13 -11.96
N LYS A 40 14.84 -6.11 -12.44
CA LYS A 40 14.63 -5.32 -13.68
C LYS A 40 14.21 -6.10 -14.94
N ASP A 41 14.50 -7.41 -14.99
CA ASP A 41 14.27 -8.30 -16.14
C ASP A 41 13.01 -9.17 -16.02
N ALA A 42 12.30 -9.11 -14.89
CA ALA A 42 10.97 -9.70 -14.80
C ALA A 42 10.02 -8.98 -15.77
N LYS A 43 9.06 -9.73 -16.34
CA LYS A 43 7.94 -9.13 -17.11
C LYS A 43 7.01 -8.39 -16.15
N ILE A 44 7.48 -7.24 -15.67
CA ILE A 44 6.77 -6.36 -14.75
C ILE A 44 5.71 -5.60 -15.57
N ILE A 45 4.48 -5.56 -15.08
CA ILE A 45 3.42 -4.70 -15.62
C ILE A 45 3.98 -3.27 -15.64
N LYS A 46 3.95 -2.57 -16.79
CA LYS A 46 4.64 -1.28 -17.01
C LYS A 46 4.52 -0.27 -15.85
N SER A 47 3.38 -0.25 -15.13
CA SER A 47 3.13 0.64 -13.99
C SER A 47 3.91 0.33 -12.71
N TRP A 48 4.65 -0.79 -12.66
CA TRP A 48 5.40 -1.25 -11.48
C TRP A 48 6.92 -1.14 -11.68
N LYS A 49 7.38 -0.68 -12.86
CA LYS A 49 8.80 -0.50 -13.19
C LYS A 49 9.52 0.48 -12.27
N ASP A 50 8.82 1.48 -11.74
CA ASP A 50 9.40 2.47 -10.82
C ASP A 50 9.41 1.99 -9.36
N LYS A 51 8.88 0.78 -9.09
CA LYS A 51 8.80 0.16 -7.75
C LYS A 51 9.80 -0.98 -7.55
N ILE A 52 10.86 -1.03 -8.36
CA ILE A 52 11.98 -1.97 -8.19
C ILE A 52 12.56 -1.75 -6.79
N GLY A 53 12.69 -2.83 -6.00
CA GLY A 53 13.08 -2.75 -4.59
C GLY A 53 11.91 -2.98 -3.61
N GLY A 54 10.70 -3.13 -4.14
CA GLY A 54 9.51 -3.49 -3.38
C GLY A 54 8.62 -2.29 -3.05
N PHE A 55 7.35 -2.58 -2.78
CA PHE A 55 6.38 -1.58 -2.37
C PHE A 55 5.43 -2.15 -1.33
N GLU A 56 4.82 -1.27 -0.55
CA GLU A 56 3.81 -1.65 0.43
C GLU A 56 2.46 -1.82 -0.24
N TYR A 57 1.78 -2.91 0.08
CA TYR A 57 0.44 -3.18 -0.39
C TYR A 57 -0.59 -2.67 0.62
N TRP A 58 -1.35 -1.67 0.18
CA TRP A 58 -2.35 -0.96 0.98
C TRP A 58 -3.69 -0.95 0.27
N GLU A 59 -4.77 -1.11 1.03
CA GLU A 59 -6.14 -1.00 0.52
C GLU A 59 -6.99 -0.02 1.33
N CYS A 60 -7.97 0.61 0.67
CA CYS A 60 -9.04 1.31 1.39
C CYS A 60 -10.02 0.29 1.99
N GLU A 61 -10.83 0.75 2.94
CA GLU A 61 -11.89 -0.05 3.55
C GLU A 61 -12.81 -0.73 2.53
N GLU A 62 -13.21 0.03 1.49
CA GLU A 62 -14.15 -0.47 0.47
C GLU A 62 -13.57 -1.66 -0.30
N CYS A 63 -12.32 -1.58 -0.75
CA CYS A 63 -11.67 -2.69 -1.47
C CYS A 63 -11.34 -3.86 -0.54
N TYR A 64 -10.96 -3.58 0.70
CA TYR A 64 -10.72 -4.61 1.71
C TYR A 64 -11.96 -5.48 1.98
N ILE A 65 -13.13 -4.84 2.05
CA ILE A 65 -14.40 -5.54 2.28
C ILE A 65 -14.85 -6.30 1.03
N ASP A 66 -14.65 -5.74 -0.17
CA ASP A 66 -15.05 -6.39 -1.44
C ASP A 66 -14.28 -7.70 -1.70
N ASP A 67 -13.03 -7.78 -1.24
CA ASP A 67 -12.18 -8.98 -1.35
C ASP A 67 -12.54 -10.12 -0.37
N ARG A 68 -13.55 -9.94 0.50
CA ARG A 68 -13.88 -10.85 1.62
C ARG A 68 -15.20 -11.60 1.46
#